data_AF-A0AAV1AHM8-F1
#
_entry.id   AF-A0AAV1AHM8-F1
#
_cell.length_a   1.000
_cell.length_b   1.000
_cell.length_c   1.000
_cell.angle_alpha   90.00
_cell.angle_beta   90.00
_cell.angle_gamma   90.00
#
_symmetry.space_group_name_H-M   'P 1'
#
loop_
_entity.id
_entity.type
_entity.pdbx_description
1 polymer ?
#
loop_
_entity_poly.entity_id
_entity_poly.type
_entity_poly.pdbx_seq_one_letter_code
_entity_poly.pdbx_strand_id
1 'polypeptide(L)'
;MFREQTVLLDAEREMLVLEKERSGKLTEEGEFLRADRNRLETDIGRLTQQIEDMRVAMLPAEDEPEDIAALKSRSELVAHIRLLEADCVGALEEGFDSAVGQLSLLNPGLVTEGTGNTHQIVDGVIVPSPDSPVVDNDGSGEA
;
A
#
# COMPACT_ATOMS: atom_id res chain seq x y z
N MET A 1 -49.76 -57.40 33.36
CA MET A 1 -50.38 -56.15 33.87
C MET A 1 -49.42 -55.30 34.70
N PHE A 2 -49.15 -55.55 35.99
CA PHE A 2 -48.35 -54.60 36.80
C PHE A 2 -46.89 -54.38 36.33
N ARG A 3 -46.20 -55.44 35.86
CA ARG A 3 -44.82 -55.31 35.33
C ARG A 3 -44.71 -54.55 34.01
N GLU A 4 -45.72 -54.67 33.15
CA GLU A 4 -45.73 -53.95 31.86
C GLU A 4 -45.98 -52.46 32.08
N GLN A 5 -46.81 -52.12 33.06
CA GLN A 5 -47.12 -50.73 33.41
C GLN A 5 -45.91 -50.02 34.04
N THR A 6 -45.08 -50.72 34.82
CA THR A 6 -43.84 -50.15 35.35
C THR A 6 -42.78 -49.90 34.27
N VAL A 7 -42.63 -50.82 33.31
CA VAL A 7 -41.67 -50.67 32.20
C VAL A 7 -42.06 -49.50 31.29
N LEU A 8 -43.36 -49.32 31.03
CA LEU A 8 -43.87 -48.19 30.25
C LEU A 8 -43.57 -46.85 30.93
N LEU A 9 -43.78 -46.78 32.24
CA LEU A 9 -43.60 -45.55 33.03
C LEU A 9 -42.12 -45.15 33.15
N ASP A 10 -41.21 -46.13 33.20
CA ASP A 10 -39.77 -45.88 33.18
C ASP A 10 -39.29 -45.39 31.79
N ALA A 11 -39.82 -45.96 30.71
CA ALA A 11 -39.54 -45.49 29.34
C ALA A 11 -40.03 -44.05 29.10
N GLU A 12 -41.21 -43.69 29.62
CA GLU A 12 -41.74 -42.32 29.55
C GLU A 12 -40.84 -41.31 30.28
N ARG A 13 -40.26 -41.70 31.42
CA ARG A 13 -39.31 -40.86 32.17
C ARG A 13 -38.00 -40.67 31.43
N GLU A 14 -37.46 -41.73 30.82
CA GLU A 14 -36.24 -41.64 30.01
C GLU A 14 -36.45 -40.74 28.77
N MET A 15 -37.58 -40.88 28.09
CA MET A 15 -37.97 -40.01 26.97
C MET A 15 -38.02 -38.54 27.39
N LEU A 16 -38.64 -38.24 28.54
CA LEU A 16 -38.74 -36.87 29.04
C LEU A 16 -37.36 -36.26 29.36
N VAL A 17 -36.43 -37.07 29.88
CA VAL A 17 -35.04 -36.63 30.14
C VAL A 17 -34.34 -36.31 28.82
N LEU A 18 -34.43 -37.20 27.83
CA LEU A 18 -33.81 -37.00 26.51
C LEU A 18 -34.39 -35.79 25.77
N GLU A 19 -35.70 -35.56 25.84
CA GLU A 19 -36.32 -34.37 25.27
C GLU A 19 -35.84 -33.08 25.94
N LYS A 20 -35.69 -33.10 27.27
CA LYS A 20 -35.16 -31.96 28.02
C LYS A 20 -33.70 -31.66 27.68
N GLU A 21 -32.86 -32.69 27.57
CA GLU A 21 -31.46 -32.55 27.15
C GLU A 21 -31.34 -32.03 25.71
N ARG A 22 -32.13 -32.58 24.79
CA ARG A 22 -32.18 -32.11 23.40
C ARG A 22 -32.63 -30.66 23.31
N SER A 23 -33.67 -30.29 24.08
CA SER A 23 -34.13 -28.90 24.15
C SER A 23 -33.04 -27.98 24.69
N GLY A 24 -32.29 -28.40 25.71
CA GLY A 24 -31.17 -27.62 26.26
C GLY A 24 -30.04 -27.40 25.24
N LYS A 25 -29.64 -28.44 24.51
CA LYS A 25 -28.62 -28.32 23.46
C LYS A 25 -29.06 -27.38 22.34
N LEU A 26 -30.31 -27.46 21.91
CA LEU A 26 -30.86 -26.56 20.88
C LEU A 26 -30.90 -25.11 21.35
N THR A 27 -31.16 -24.86 22.63
CA THR A 27 -31.09 -23.50 23.19
C THR A 27 -29.67 -22.96 23.23
N GLU A 28 -28.69 -23.77 23.65
CA GLU A 28 -27.28 -23.38 23.69
C GLU A 28 -26.73 -23.08 22.28
N GLU A 29 -27.05 -23.94 21.31
CA GLU A 29 -26.66 -23.74 19.91
C GLU A 29 -27.32 -22.48 19.33
N GLY A 30 -28.59 -22.22 19.65
CA GLY A 30 -29.30 -21.00 19.24
C GLY A 30 -28.68 -19.73 19.82
N GLU A 31 -28.27 -19.75 21.08
CA GLU A 31 -27.58 -18.64 21.74
C GLU A 31 -26.20 -18.39 21.14
N PHE A 32 -25.44 -19.46 20.88
CA PHE A 32 -24.13 -19.38 20.23
C PHE A 32 -24.22 -18.76 18.83
N LEU A 33 -25.12 -19.27 17.98
CA LEU A 33 -25.33 -18.74 16.63
C LEU A 33 -25.81 -17.29 16.64
N ARG A 34 -26.61 -16.90 17.64
CA ARG A 34 -27.05 -15.51 17.81
C ARG A 34 -25.88 -14.60 18.19
N ALA A 35 -24.99 -15.05 19.09
CA ALA A 35 -23.80 -14.30 19.46
C ALA A 35 -22.85 -14.13 18.27
N ASP A 36 -22.62 -15.20 17.50
CA ASP A 36 -21.75 -15.15 16.32
C ASP A 36 -22.33 -14.25 15.22
N ARG A 37 -23.64 -14.32 14.97
CA ARG A 37 -24.33 -13.40 14.05
C ARG A 37 -24.13 -11.94 14.46
N ASN A 38 -24.38 -11.61 15.72
CA ASN A 38 -24.22 -10.24 16.20
C ASN A 38 -22.79 -9.75 16.00
N ARG A 39 -21.79 -10.61 16.25
CA ARG A 39 -20.38 -10.30 15.99
C ARG A 39 -20.14 -10.02 14.51
N LEU A 40 -20.61 -10.89 13.63
CA LEU A 40 -20.46 -10.71 12.19
C LEU A 40 -21.14 -9.43 11.68
N GLU A 41 -22.33 -9.10 12.21
CA GLU A 41 -23.02 -7.84 11.90
C GLU A 41 -22.18 -6.62 12.31
N THR A 42 -21.54 -6.66 13.49
CA THR A 42 -20.64 -5.58 13.93
C THR A 42 -19.40 -5.46 13.05
N ASP A 43 -18.78 -6.58 12.66
CA ASP A 43 -17.60 -6.60 11.80
C ASP A 43 -17.94 -6.11 10.38
N ILE A 44 -19.10 -6.49 9.84
CA ILE A 44 -19.59 -5.97 8.55
C ILE A 44 -19.72 -4.45 8.63
N GLY A 45 -20.38 -3.92 9.66
CA GLY A 45 -20.54 -2.47 9.83
C GLY A 45 -19.19 -1.74 9.88
N ARG A 46 -18.24 -2.28 10.65
CA ARG A 46 -16.88 -1.72 10.76
C ARG A 46 -16.13 -1.76 9.42
N LEU A 47 -16.16 -2.88 8.72
CA LEU A 47 -15.48 -3.04 7.44
C LEU A 47 -16.10 -2.16 6.34
N THR A 48 -17.43 -2.05 6.31
CA THR A 48 -18.12 -1.13 5.39
C THR A 48 -17.70 0.32 5.63
N GLN A 49 -17.61 0.75 6.90
CA GLN A 49 -17.12 2.09 7.22
C GLN A 49 -15.67 2.30 6.78
N GLN A 50 -14.78 1.33 7.05
CA GLN A 50 -13.38 1.41 6.64
C GLN A 50 -13.23 1.51 5.11
N ILE A 51 -14.04 0.78 4.35
CA ILE A 51 -14.04 0.87 2.89
C ILE A 51 -14.47 2.26 2.42
N GLU A 52 -15.48 2.86 3.06
CA GLU A 52 -15.94 4.19 2.69
C GLU A 52 -14.91 5.27 3.03
N ASP A 53 -14.31 5.20 4.21
CA ASP A 53 -13.23 6.10 4.61
C ASP A 53 -12.03 6.00 3.64
N MET A 54 -11.67 4.78 3.25
CA MET A 54 -10.63 4.56 2.24
C MET A 54 -10.99 5.12 0.87
N ARG A 55 -12.25 4.98 0.43
CA ARG A 55 -12.69 5.55 -0.86
C ARG A 55 -12.60 7.06 -0.87
N VAL A 56 -13.01 7.72 0.22
CA VAL A 56 -12.88 9.17 0.37
C VAL A 56 -11.40 9.57 0.38
N ALA A 57 -10.55 8.83 1.09
CA ALA A 57 -9.11 9.10 1.11
C ALA A 57 -8.38 8.84 -0.23
N MET A 58 -8.98 8.06 -1.12
CA MET A 58 -8.48 7.77 -2.47
C MET A 58 -9.06 8.70 -3.55
N LEU A 59 -9.88 9.70 -3.17
CA LEU A 59 -10.32 10.71 -4.13
C LEU A 59 -9.12 11.53 -4.60
N PRO A 60 -9.01 11.79 -5.92
CA PRO A 60 -7.99 12.69 -6.45
C PRO A 60 -8.04 14.06 -5.78
N ALA A 61 -6.89 14.73 -5.69
CA ALA A 61 -6.85 16.12 -5.25
C ALA A 61 -7.53 17.03 -6.30
N GLU A 62 -8.07 18.18 -5.87
CA GLU A 62 -8.78 19.11 -6.77
C GLU A 62 -7.87 19.64 -7.89
N ASP A 63 -6.58 19.74 -7.60
CA ASP A 63 -5.52 20.19 -8.50
C ASP A 63 -4.70 19.04 -9.10
N GLU A 64 -5.15 17.78 -8.95
CA GLU A 64 -4.45 16.64 -9.53
C GLU A 64 -4.55 16.65 -11.06
N PRO A 65 -3.41 16.59 -11.78
CA PRO A 65 -3.40 16.52 -13.24
C PRO A 65 -4.20 15.33 -13.77
N GLU A 66 -4.91 15.51 -14.90
CA GLU A 66 -5.81 14.49 -15.47
C GLU A 66 -5.08 13.19 -15.83
N ASP A 67 -3.82 13.28 -16.25
CA ASP A 67 -2.96 12.13 -16.57
C ASP A 67 -2.56 11.33 -15.33
N ILE A 68 -2.38 11.99 -14.18
CA ILE A 68 -2.14 11.34 -12.89
C ILE A 68 -3.45 10.73 -12.35
N ALA A 69 -4.55 11.49 -12.42
CA ALA A 69 -5.88 11.01 -12.00
C ALA A 69 -6.37 9.81 -12.83
N ALA A 70 -5.88 9.64 -14.07
CA ALA A 70 -6.22 8.53 -14.95
C ALA A 70 -5.50 7.21 -14.62
N LEU A 71 -4.52 7.22 -13.71
CA LEU A 71 -3.75 6.03 -13.32
C LEU A 71 -4.64 5.05 -12.54
N LYS A 72 -4.73 3.80 -13.01
CA LYS A 72 -5.66 2.79 -12.45
C LYS A 72 -5.01 1.78 -11.53
N SER A 73 -3.68 1.74 -11.52
CA SER A 73 -2.93 0.73 -10.79
C SER A 73 -1.67 1.30 -10.16
N ARG A 74 -1.23 0.68 -9.06
CA ARG A 74 0.06 1.01 -8.42
C ARG A 74 1.23 0.84 -9.39
N SER A 75 1.16 -0.12 -10.32
CA SER A 75 2.17 -0.30 -11.35
C SER A 75 2.25 0.88 -12.32
N GLU A 76 1.11 1.44 -12.73
CA GLU A 76 1.06 2.63 -13.58
C GLU A 76 1.64 3.85 -12.85
N LEU A 77 1.28 4.03 -11.57
CA LEU A 77 1.86 5.09 -10.74
C LEU A 77 3.38 4.98 -10.61
N VAL A 78 3.90 3.78 -10.31
CA VAL A 78 5.35 3.56 -10.20
C VAL A 78 6.06 3.80 -11.55
N ALA A 79 5.44 3.41 -12.66
CA ALA A 79 6.00 3.68 -13.99
C ALA A 79 6.03 5.18 -14.29
N HIS A 80 4.98 5.92 -13.93
CA HIS A 80 4.90 7.36 -14.12
C HIS A 80 5.94 8.11 -13.27
N ILE A 81 6.15 7.70 -12.00
CA ILE A 81 7.20 8.26 -11.14
C ILE A 81 8.58 8.08 -11.78
N ARG A 82 8.89 6.88 -12.31
CA ARG A 82 10.18 6.63 -12.97
C ARG A 82 10.39 7.48 -14.21
N LEU A 83 9.33 7.76 -14.96
CA LEU A 83 9.38 8.65 -16.12
C LEU A 83 9.74 10.09 -15.67
N LEU A 84 9.05 10.59 -14.64
CA LEU A 84 9.32 11.92 -14.08
C LEU A 84 10.74 12.02 -13.52
N GLU A 85 11.23 10.98 -12.84
CA GLU A 85 12.62 10.93 -12.36
C GLU A 85 13.62 11.06 -13.52
N ALA A 86 13.40 10.32 -14.61
CA ALA A 86 14.24 10.39 -15.80
C ALA A 86 14.18 11.78 -16.47
N ASP A 87 12.98 12.35 -16.60
CA ASP A 87 12.78 13.68 -17.18
C ASP A 87 13.45 14.77 -16.34
N CYS A 88 13.40 14.67 -15.00
CA CYS A 88 14.10 15.60 -14.11
C CYS A 88 15.63 15.53 -14.25
N VAL A 89 16.19 14.32 -14.35
CA VAL A 89 17.63 14.13 -14.57
C VAL A 89 18.04 14.72 -15.92
N GLY A 90 17.28 14.42 -16.99
CA GLY A 90 17.53 14.98 -18.32
C GLY A 90 17.47 16.50 -18.35
N ALA A 91 16.45 17.10 -17.72
CA ALA A 91 16.33 18.56 -17.63
C ALA A 91 17.49 19.21 -16.87
N LEU A 92 18.02 18.54 -15.85
CA LEU A 92 19.18 19.03 -15.09
C LEU A 92 20.46 18.98 -15.93
N GLU A 93 20.67 17.90 -16.69
CA GLU A 93 21.80 17.76 -17.61
C GLU A 93 21.74 18.81 -18.73
N GLU A 94 20.58 18.97 -19.38
CA GLU A 94 20.37 19.97 -20.43
C GLU A 94 20.58 21.40 -19.91
N GLY A 95 20.09 21.70 -18.71
CA GLY A 95 20.28 22.99 -18.05
C GLY A 95 21.76 23.30 -17.80
N PHE A 96 22.51 22.30 -17.33
CA PHE A 96 23.96 22.41 -17.12
C PHE A 96 24.71 22.63 -18.43
N ASP A 97 24.46 21.79 -19.44
CA ASP A 97 25.11 21.90 -20.75
C ASP A 97 24.84 23.25 -21.43
N SER A 98 23.59 23.73 -21.32
CA SER A 98 23.22 25.05 -21.84
C SER A 98 23.97 26.17 -21.12
N ALA A 99 24.08 26.12 -19.79
CA ALA A 99 24.83 27.10 -19.01
C ALA A 99 26.33 27.08 -19.34
N VAL A 100 26.93 25.89 -19.46
CA VAL A 100 28.32 25.71 -19.88
C VAL A 100 28.55 26.27 -21.29
N GLY A 101 27.62 26.01 -22.21
CA GLY A 101 27.65 26.56 -23.57
C GLY A 101 27.65 28.08 -23.57
N GLN A 102 26.76 28.70 -22.78
CA GLN A 102 26.70 30.17 -22.65
C GLN A 102 27.99 30.74 -22.04
N LEU A 103 28.54 30.11 -21.00
CA LEU A 103 29.78 30.56 -20.36
C LEU A 103 30.99 30.43 -21.29
N SER A 104 31.04 29.36 -22.09
CA SER A 104 32.12 29.11 -23.05
C SER A 104 32.15 30.15 -24.16
N LEU A 105 31.00 30.67 -24.58
CA LEU A 105 30.91 31.76 -25.56
C LEU A 105 31.51 33.07 -25.02
N LEU A 106 31.30 33.36 -23.74
CA LEU A 106 31.82 34.57 -23.09
C LEU A 106 33.29 34.45 -22.66
N ASN A 107 33.76 33.22 -22.44
CA ASN A 107 35.10 32.95 -21.92
C ASN A 107 35.84 31.95 -22.83
N PRO A 108 36.44 32.42 -23.94
CA PRO A 108 37.27 31.59 -24.80
C PRO A 108 38.45 31.02 -24.00
N GLY A 109 38.46 29.71 -23.75
CA GLY A 109 39.45 29.03 -22.91
C GLY A 109 38.93 28.47 -21.59
N LEU A 110 37.61 28.54 -21.34
CA LEU A 110 36.98 27.85 -20.21
C LEU A 110 37.28 26.34 -20.27
N VAL A 111 37.85 25.81 -19.19
CA VAL A 111 38.10 24.37 -19.01
C VAL A 111 36.93 23.78 -18.24
N THR A 112 36.23 22.83 -18.87
CA THR A 112 35.04 22.17 -18.32
C THR A 112 35.26 20.68 -18.09
N GLU A 113 36.46 20.18 -18.39
CA GLU A 113 36.83 18.79 -18.19
C GLU A 113 36.72 18.42 -16.70
N GLY A 114 35.98 17.34 -16.41
CA GLY A 114 35.70 16.90 -15.04
C GLY A 114 34.62 17.71 -14.30
N THR A 115 33.98 18.70 -14.95
CA THR A 115 32.81 19.38 -14.39
C THR A 115 31.52 18.62 -14.73
N GLY A 116 30.51 18.76 -13.87
CA GLY A 116 29.17 18.22 -14.09
C GLY A 116 28.15 18.90 -13.19
N ASN A 117 26.87 18.63 -13.44
CA ASN A 117 25.73 19.16 -12.67
C ASN A 117 25.75 18.79 -11.17
N THR A 118 26.56 17.81 -10.77
CA THR A 118 26.76 17.35 -9.38
C THR A 118 28.04 17.89 -8.72
N HIS A 119 28.82 18.72 -9.40
CA HIS A 119 30.10 19.21 -8.90
C HIS A 119 30.03 20.69 -8.50
N GLN A 120 30.90 21.09 -7.57
CA GLN A 120 31.09 22.48 -7.15
C GLN A 120 32.55 22.89 -7.28
N ILE A 121 32.82 24.19 -7.27
CA ILE A 121 34.17 24.74 -7.30
C ILE A 121 34.54 25.26 -5.92
N VAL A 122 35.57 24.66 -5.30
CA VAL A 122 36.13 25.08 -4.01
C VAL A 122 37.60 25.44 -4.24
N ASP A 123 37.97 26.68 -3.94
CA ASP A 123 39.33 27.20 -4.12
C ASP A 123 39.93 26.97 -5.52
N GLY A 124 39.09 27.02 -6.56
CA GLY A 124 39.49 26.79 -7.95
C GLY A 124 39.65 25.32 -8.34
N VAL A 125 39.31 24.38 -7.45
CA VAL A 125 39.31 22.94 -7.71
C VAL A 125 37.86 22.45 -7.84
N ILE A 126 37.62 21.61 -8.84
CA ILE A 126 36.33 20.95 -9.04
C ILE A 126 36.25 19.77 -8.07
N VAL A 127 35.23 19.77 -7.21
CA VAL A 127 34.98 18.70 -6.23
C VAL A 127 33.52 18.27 -6.31
N PRO A 128 33.17 17.01 -6.02
CA PRO A 128 31.78 16.59 -5.89
C PRO A 128 31.07 17.44 -4.83
N SER A 129 29.82 17.82 -5.10
CA SER A 129 29.01 18.51 -4.10
C SER A 129 28.72 17.57 -2.92
N PRO A 130 28.81 18.04 -1.67
CA PRO A 130 28.59 17.20 -0.48
C PRO A 130 27.17 16.63 -0.41
N ASP A 131 26.22 17.26 -1.11
CA ASP A 131 24.81 16.87 -1.17
C ASP A 131 24.48 15.98 -2.39
N SER A 132 25.48 15.65 -3.23
CA SER A 132 25.25 14.74 -4.35
C SER A 132 25.11 13.31 -3.82
N PRO A 133 24.08 12.55 -4.26
CA PRO A 133 23.98 11.15 -3.89
C PRO A 133 25.25 10.44 -4.36
N VAL A 134 25.86 9.66 -3.45
CA VAL A 134 26.96 8.76 -3.82
C VAL A 134 26.37 7.74 -4.78
N VAL A 135 26.54 7.97 -6.07
CA VAL A 135 26.27 6.96 -7.08
C VAL A 135 27.43 5.98 -6.95
N ASP A 136 27.20 4.88 -6.23
CA ASP A 136 28.07 3.72 -6.29
C ASP A 136 28.07 3.26 -7.75
N ASN A 137 29.07 3.69 -8.51
CA ASN A 137 29.35 3.16 -9.82
C ASN A 137 30.09 1.84 -9.61
N ASP A 138 29.37 0.80 -9.18
CA ASP A 138 29.85 -0.57 -9.26
C ASP A 138 29.77 -1.00 -10.72
N GLY A 139 30.83 -0.65 -11.46
CA GLY A 139 31.03 -1.03 -12.85
C GLY A 139 31.05 -2.54 -13.07
N SER A 140 29.88 -3.17 -13.08
CA SER A 140 29.65 -4.50 -13.61
C SER A 140 28.42 -4.48 -14.52
N GLY A 141 28.57 -3.75 -15.63
CA GLY A 141 28.00 -4.22 -16.88
C GLY A 141 28.86 -5.37 -17.39
N GLU A 142 28.41 -6.61 -17.22
CA GLU A 142 28.86 -7.72 -18.04
C GLU A 142 27.70 -8.71 -18.31
N ALA A 143 27.55 -9.00 -19.61
CA ALA A 143 26.70 -9.96 -20.33
C ALA A 143 25.21 -9.61 -20.54
#